data_AF-R7UNG0-F1
#
_entry.id   AF-R7UNG0-F1
#
_cell.length_a   1.000
_cell.length_b   1.000
_cell.length_c   1.000
_cell.angle_alpha   90.00
_cell.angle_beta   90.00
_cell.angle_gamma   90.00
#
_symmetry.space_group_name_H-M   'P 1'
#
loop_
_entity.id
_entity.type
_entity.pdbx_description
1 polymer ?
#
loop_
_entity_poly.entity_id
_entity_poly.type
_entity_poly.pdbx_seq_one_letter_code
_entity_poly.pdbx_strand_id
1 'polypeptide(L)'
;MQEFFFKNYFVKHGNPDLMIMSMPHNHEKWRPRNATIKRFNAMMETISKTKSAELPLVIIPTAGEFENKRLTSSYGSKTFRGLTARDFIYKINTDMYPHLEPYLLKPGSNFHGFHNLVNMSYTKKDWNLDGVHYNYIWYNNLMRNILSTFCA
;
A
#
# COMPACT_ATOMS: atom_id res chain seq x y z
N MET A 1 -16.29 3.40 9.01
CA MET A 1 -15.35 2.32 9.40
C MET A 1 -13.94 2.84 9.68
N GLN A 2 -13.31 3.61 8.77
CA GLN A 2 -11.97 4.20 9.02
C GLN A 2 -11.93 5.09 10.27
N GLU A 3 -12.92 5.97 10.47
CA GLU A 3 -13.00 6.81 11.68
C GLU A 3 -13.07 6.01 12.98
N PHE A 4 -13.64 4.80 12.98
CA PHE A 4 -13.76 3.98 14.19
C PHE A 4 -12.37 3.53 14.69
N PHE A 5 -11.50 3.08 13.79
CA PHE A 5 -10.14 2.68 14.17
C PHE A 5 -9.35 3.84 14.77
N PHE A 6 -9.39 5.00 14.11
CA PHE A 6 -8.63 6.16 14.57
C PHE A 6 -9.20 6.83 15.82
N LYS A 7 -10.52 6.96 15.93
CA LYS A 7 -11.16 7.66 17.07
C LYS A 7 -11.43 6.76 18.28
N ASN A 8 -11.61 5.45 18.09
CA ASN A 8 -12.00 4.54 19.17
C ASN A 8 -10.93 3.50 19.49
N TYR A 9 -10.39 2.83 18.48
CA TYR A 9 -9.48 1.71 18.72
C TYR A 9 -8.11 2.18 19.21
N PHE A 10 -7.44 3.08 18.47
CA PHE A 10 -6.11 3.58 18.86
C PHE A 10 -6.14 4.43 20.14
N VAL A 11 -7.24 5.16 20.40
CA VAL A 11 -7.38 5.92 21.64
C VAL A 11 -7.57 5.01 22.86
N LYS A 12 -8.34 3.92 22.74
CA LYS A 12 -8.64 3.03 23.88
C LYS A 12 -7.52 2.04 24.24
N HIS A 13 -6.66 1.70 23.29
CA HIS A 13 -5.61 0.68 23.49
C HIS A 13 -4.21 1.26 23.66
N GLY A 14 -4.09 2.57 23.84
CA GLY A 14 -2.82 3.28 23.73
C GLY A 14 -2.47 3.48 22.25
N ASN A 15 -1.91 4.66 21.94
CA ASN A 15 -1.42 4.90 20.58
C ASN A 15 -0.35 3.84 20.27
N PRO A 16 -0.42 3.16 19.11
CA PRO A 16 0.65 2.26 18.70
C PRO A 16 1.97 3.04 18.55
N ASP A 17 3.12 2.40 18.71
CA ASP A 17 4.43 3.04 18.46
C ASP A 17 4.76 3.15 16.96
N LEU A 18 4.05 2.40 16.11
CA LEU A 18 4.20 2.40 14.66
C LEU A 18 2.90 1.93 14.00
N MET A 19 2.46 2.64 12.96
CA MET A 19 1.37 2.23 12.09
C MET A 19 1.90 1.85 10.70
N ILE A 20 1.68 0.60 10.29
CA ILE A 20 1.98 0.13 8.94
C ILE A 20 0.65 -0.05 8.20
N MET A 21 0.41 0.78 7.19
CA MET A 21 -0.84 0.79 6.44
C MET A 21 -0.64 0.18 5.06
N SER A 22 -1.20 -1.01 4.87
CA SER A 22 -1.29 -1.64 3.55
C SER A 22 -2.39 -1.03 2.70
N MET A 23 -2.08 -0.73 1.44
CA MET A 23 -3.03 -0.21 0.47
C MET A 23 -3.19 -1.21 -0.68
N PRO A 24 -4.29 -1.99 -0.70
CA PRO A 24 -4.51 -3.03 -1.70
C PRO A 24 -5.05 -2.42 -3.02
N HIS A 25 -4.23 -1.59 -3.67
CA HIS A 25 -4.44 -1.02 -5.00
C HIS A 25 -4.70 -2.06 -6.10
N ASN A 26 -4.41 -3.34 -5.87
CA ASN A 26 -4.84 -4.41 -6.76
C ASN A 26 -6.37 -4.45 -6.98
N HIS A 27 -7.18 -4.03 -6.01
CA HIS A 27 -8.63 -3.90 -6.18
C HIS A 27 -9.06 -2.64 -6.94
N GLU A 28 -8.19 -1.63 -6.98
CA GLU A 28 -8.46 -0.35 -7.66
C GLU A 28 -8.29 -0.46 -9.18
N LYS A 29 -7.69 -1.54 -9.68
CA LYS A 29 -7.61 -1.87 -11.12
C LYS A 29 -8.94 -1.87 -11.85
N TRP A 30 -10.01 -2.15 -11.12
CA TRP A 30 -11.38 -2.25 -11.63
C TRP A 30 -12.15 -0.93 -11.56
N ARG A 31 -11.54 0.13 -11.03
CA ARG A 31 -12.23 1.38 -10.73
C ARG A 31 -11.78 2.52 -11.68
N PRO A 32 -12.62 3.55 -11.85
CA PRO A 32 -12.18 4.78 -12.50
C PRO A 32 -11.05 5.45 -11.72
N ARG A 33 -9.96 5.86 -12.39
CA ARG A 33 -8.79 6.50 -11.78
C ARG A 33 -9.16 7.68 -10.88
N ASN A 34 -10.07 8.55 -11.33
CA ASN A 34 -10.51 9.71 -10.56
C ASN A 34 -11.23 9.31 -9.26
N ALA A 35 -11.96 8.19 -9.27
CA ALA A 35 -12.62 7.68 -8.07
C ALA A 35 -11.60 7.15 -7.05
N THR A 36 -10.57 6.44 -7.52
CA THR A 36 -9.45 5.98 -6.68
C THR A 36 -8.72 7.15 -6.05
N ILE A 37 -8.32 8.16 -6.83
CA ILE A 37 -7.65 9.37 -6.32
C ILE A 37 -8.51 10.10 -5.28
N LYS A 38 -9.81 10.30 -5.58
CA LYS A 38 -10.73 10.98 -4.65
C LYS A 38 -10.82 10.25 -3.31
N ARG A 39 -10.92 8.92 -3.33
CA ARG A 39 -10.97 8.08 -2.11
C ARG A 39 -9.65 8.10 -1.36
N PHE A 40 -8.53 8.04 -2.08
CA PHE A 40 -7.20 8.15 -1.50
C PHE A 40 -7.03 9.48 -0.77
N ASN A 41 -7.36 10.60 -1.41
CA ASN A 41 -7.28 11.93 -0.78
C ASN A 41 -8.14 12.04 0.48
N ALA A 42 -9.40 11.56 0.43
CA ALA A 42 -10.28 11.56 1.59
C ALA A 42 -9.72 10.73 2.76
N MET A 43 -9.12 9.58 2.46
CA MET A 43 -8.45 8.74 3.44
C MET A 43 -7.22 9.44 4.05
N MET A 44 -6.36 10.04 3.21
CA MET A 44 -5.17 10.76 3.66
C MET A 44 -5.53 11.97 4.54
N GLU A 45 -6.56 12.71 4.17
CA GLU A 45 -7.10 13.80 4.96
C GLU A 45 -7.63 13.31 6.31
N THR A 46 -8.37 12.19 6.32
CA THR A 46 -8.87 11.57 7.56
C THR A 46 -7.72 11.16 8.47
N ILE A 47 -6.70 10.48 7.95
CA ILE A 47 -5.52 10.05 8.71
C ILE A 47 -4.79 11.28 9.26
N SER A 48 -4.51 12.28 8.42
CA SER A 48 -3.83 13.51 8.84
C SER A 48 -4.55 14.26 9.97
N LYS A 49 -5.89 14.25 9.97
CA LYS A 49 -6.70 14.89 11.02
C LYS A 49 -6.84 14.07 12.30
N THR A 50 -6.67 12.75 12.24
CA THR A 50 -7.02 11.85 13.35
C THR A 50 -5.84 11.12 13.97
N LYS A 51 -4.75 10.92 13.23
CA LYS A 51 -3.51 10.35 13.74
C LYS A 51 -2.89 11.29 14.78
N SER A 52 -2.39 10.74 15.88
CA SER A 52 -1.49 11.49 16.78
C SER A 52 -0.31 12.04 15.99
N ALA A 53 0.14 13.27 16.30
CA ALA A 53 1.33 13.84 15.68
C ALA A 53 2.54 12.92 15.87
N GLU A 54 2.68 12.31 17.05
CA GLU A 54 3.81 11.45 17.43
C GLU A 54 3.84 10.09 16.75
N LEU A 55 2.70 9.58 16.26
CA LEU A 55 2.59 8.23 15.70
C LEU A 55 3.30 8.12 14.33
N PRO A 56 4.39 7.34 14.19
CA PRO A 56 5.01 7.04 12.92
C PRO A 56 4.07 6.23 12.00
N LEU A 57 3.96 6.62 10.73
CA LEU A 57 3.17 5.93 9.73
C LEU A 57 4.00 5.58 8.49
N VAL A 58 3.93 4.32 8.08
CA VAL A 58 4.39 3.85 6.76
C VAL A 58 3.23 3.38 5.91
N ILE A 59 3.23 3.81 4.66
CA ILE A 59 2.28 3.34 3.67
C ILE A 59 2.98 2.31 2.76
N ILE A 60 2.40 1.11 2.67
CA ILE A 60 2.88 0.02 1.83
C ILE A 60 1.84 -0.30 0.74
N PRO A 61 1.88 0.36 -0.42
CA PRO A 61 1.03 0.00 -1.56
C PRO A 61 1.33 -1.40 -2.09
N THR A 62 0.39 -1.96 -2.86
CA THR A 62 0.41 -3.38 -3.27
C THR A 62 1.67 -3.79 -4.03
N ALA A 63 2.10 -5.04 -3.79
CA ALA A 63 3.12 -5.72 -4.58
C ALA A 63 2.63 -5.99 -6.02
N GLY A 64 3.58 -6.32 -6.90
CA GLY A 64 3.28 -6.73 -8.27
C GLY A 64 2.56 -8.07 -8.33
N GLU A 65 1.80 -8.27 -9.40
CA GLU A 65 1.13 -9.55 -9.68
C GLU A 65 1.87 -10.31 -10.79
N PHE A 66 1.69 -11.63 -10.84
CA PHE A 66 2.33 -12.50 -11.83
C PHE A 66 1.30 -13.25 -12.67
N GLU A 67 1.09 -12.81 -13.91
CA GLU A 67 0.03 -13.37 -14.77
C GLU A 67 0.23 -14.86 -15.08
N ASN A 68 1.48 -15.32 -15.19
CA ASN A 68 1.80 -16.73 -15.44
C ASN A 68 1.66 -17.64 -14.22
N LYS A 69 1.26 -17.10 -13.06
CA LYS A 69 0.98 -17.85 -11.84
C LYS A 69 -0.52 -17.91 -11.51
N ARG A 70 -1.37 -17.24 -12.31
CA ARG A 70 -2.82 -17.21 -12.10
C ARG A 70 -3.39 -18.63 -12.11
N LEU A 71 -4.03 -19.02 -11.01
CA LEU A 71 -4.71 -20.32 -10.91
C LEU A 71 -6.01 -20.36 -11.72
N THR A 72 -6.62 -19.19 -11.96
CA THR A 72 -7.91 -19.05 -12.64
C THR A 72 -7.75 -18.40 -14.01
N SER A 73 -8.22 -19.06 -15.06
CA SER A 73 -8.18 -18.55 -16.44
C SER A 73 -8.95 -17.24 -16.64
N SER A 74 -9.97 -16.97 -15.82
CA SER A 74 -10.78 -15.74 -15.86
C SER A 74 -9.99 -14.44 -15.61
N TYR A 75 -8.81 -14.56 -15.01
CA TYR A 75 -7.89 -13.45 -14.78
C TYR A 75 -6.58 -13.58 -15.58
N GLY A 76 -6.38 -14.69 -16.30
CA GLY A 76 -5.22 -14.88 -17.16
C GLY A 76 -5.23 -13.90 -18.33
N SER A 77 -4.08 -13.25 -18.56
CA SER A 77 -3.87 -12.30 -19.68
C SER A 77 -4.82 -11.10 -19.71
N LYS A 78 -5.53 -10.83 -18.61
CA LYS A 78 -6.44 -9.70 -18.53
C LYS A 78 -5.65 -8.40 -18.42
N THR A 79 -5.97 -7.44 -19.28
CA THR A 79 -5.35 -6.12 -19.25
C THR A 79 -6.24 -5.11 -18.55
N PHE A 80 -5.60 -4.11 -17.98
CA PHE A 80 -6.23 -3.00 -17.27
C PHE A 80 -5.83 -1.72 -17.99
N ARG A 81 -6.73 -1.19 -18.81
CA ARG A 81 -6.42 -0.03 -19.69
C ARG A 81 -5.18 -0.26 -20.56
N GLY A 82 -5.06 -1.47 -21.13
CA GLY A 82 -3.94 -1.86 -21.99
C GLY A 82 -2.65 -2.27 -21.27
N LEU A 83 -2.62 -2.24 -19.93
CA LEU A 83 -1.46 -2.65 -19.12
C LEU A 83 -1.66 -4.02 -18.47
N THR A 84 -0.57 -4.73 -18.19
CA THR A 84 -0.61 -5.91 -17.31
C THR A 84 -1.03 -5.49 -15.89
N ALA A 85 -1.50 -6.42 -15.05
CA ALA A 85 -1.89 -6.04 -13.69
C ALA A 85 -0.73 -5.42 -12.90
N ARG A 86 0.49 -5.96 -13.06
CA ARG A 86 1.70 -5.43 -12.42
C ARG A 86 2.00 -4.00 -12.85
N ASP A 87 2.03 -3.74 -14.15
CA ASP A 87 2.38 -2.43 -14.68
C ASP A 87 1.30 -1.40 -14.35
N PHE A 88 0.05 -1.83 -14.32
CA PHE A 88 -1.05 -1.00 -13.87
C PHE A 88 -0.95 -0.66 -12.37
N ILE A 89 -0.62 -1.61 -11.50
CA ILE A 89 -0.39 -1.35 -10.08
C ILE A 89 0.78 -0.39 -9.90
N TYR A 90 1.88 -0.60 -10.64
CA TYR A 90 3.01 0.33 -10.63
C TYR A 90 2.56 1.74 -10.99
N LYS A 91 1.78 1.87 -12.06
CA LYS A 91 1.22 3.15 -12.48
C LYS A 91 0.32 3.78 -11.42
N ILE A 92 -0.57 3.02 -10.76
CA ILE A 92 -1.39 3.55 -9.67
C ILE A 92 -0.51 4.03 -8.51
N ASN A 93 0.48 3.24 -8.09
CA ASN A 93 1.36 3.60 -6.99
C ASN A 93 2.08 4.92 -7.29
N THR A 94 2.59 5.08 -8.51
CA THR A 94 3.22 6.33 -8.98
C THR A 94 2.21 7.48 -9.07
N ASP A 95 1.00 7.22 -9.57
CA ASP A 95 -0.06 8.23 -9.68
C ASP A 95 -0.55 8.71 -8.31
N MET A 96 -0.44 7.91 -7.24
CA MET A 96 -0.79 8.31 -5.87
C MET A 96 0.30 9.13 -5.18
N TYR A 97 1.56 9.00 -5.59
CA TYR A 97 2.68 9.66 -4.92
C TYR A 97 2.51 11.20 -4.80
N PRO A 98 2.13 11.95 -5.84
CA PRO A 98 1.91 13.40 -5.72
C PRO A 98 0.83 13.80 -4.71
N HIS A 99 -0.13 12.90 -4.44
CA HIS A 99 -1.18 13.12 -3.44
C HIS A 99 -0.70 12.82 -2.02
N LEU A 100 0.35 12.01 -1.87
CA LEU A 100 0.95 11.65 -0.59
C LEU A 100 2.11 12.57 -0.21
N GLU A 101 2.86 13.05 -1.20
CA GLU A 101 4.06 13.86 -1.04
C GLU A 101 3.90 15.05 -0.08
N PRO A 102 2.80 15.84 -0.11
CA PRO A 102 2.61 16.92 0.86
C PRO A 102 2.60 16.46 2.32
N TYR A 103 2.15 15.23 2.59
CA TYR A 103 2.17 14.65 3.94
C TYR A 103 3.56 14.14 4.31
N LEU A 104 4.30 13.55 3.37
CA LEU A 104 5.67 13.08 3.59
C LEU A 104 6.64 14.23 3.86
N LEU A 105 6.47 15.36 3.16
CA LEU A 105 7.35 16.52 3.27
C LEU A 105 6.97 17.48 4.40
N LYS A 106 5.77 17.34 4.98
CA LYS A 106 5.30 18.23 6.05
C LYS A 106 6.07 17.94 7.35
N PRO A 107 6.77 18.93 7.95
CA PRO A 107 7.43 18.75 9.23
C PRO A 107 6.46 18.30 10.33
N GLY A 108 6.88 17.32 11.15
CA GLY A 108 6.08 16.78 12.25
C GLY A 108 4.86 15.95 11.82
N SER A 109 4.71 15.60 10.54
CA SER A 109 3.63 14.73 10.09
C SER A 109 3.81 13.27 10.55
N ASN A 110 5.06 12.86 10.77
CA ASN A 110 5.48 11.48 11.05
C ASN A 110 4.94 10.48 10.02
N PHE A 111 4.86 10.90 8.75
CA PHE A 111 4.76 9.99 7.61
C PHE A 111 6.19 9.62 7.19
N HIS A 112 6.60 8.40 7.47
CA HIS A 112 8.00 7.96 7.30
C HIS A 112 8.27 7.30 5.95
N GLY A 113 7.24 6.92 5.18
CA GLY A 113 7.52 6.31 3.89
C GLY A 113 6.33 5.91 3.05
N PHE A 114 6.65 5.71 1.77
CA PHE A 114 5.79 5.13 0.74
C PHE A 114 6.57 4.04 0.01
N HIS A 115 6.38 2.79 0.41
CA HIS A 115 7.18 1.67 -0.08
C HIS A 115 6.50 1.02 -1.29
N ASN A 116 6.85 1.44 -2.50
CA ASN A 116 6.30 0.84 -3.72
C ASN A 116 6.75 -0.62 -3.87
N LEU A 117 5.92 -1.55 -3.39
CA LEU A 117 6.24 -2.98 -3.33
C LEU A 117 6.32 -3.64 -4.71
N VAL A 118 5.86 -3.00 -5.79
CA VAL A 118 5.99 -3.55 -7.15
C VAL A 118 7.45 -3.74 -7.54
N ASN A 119 8.32 -2.78 -7.19
CA ASN A 119 9.75 -2.89 -7.48
C ASN A 119 10.39 -4.02 -6.68
N MET A 120 10.07 -4.10 -5.39
CA MET A 120 10.59 -5.13 -4.49
C MET A 120 10.17 -6.55 -4.92
N SER A 121 8.97 -6.68 -5.48
CA SER A 121 8.42 -7.96 -5.93
C SER A 121 8.79 -8.33 -7.36
N TYR A 122 9.35 -7.42 -8.17
CA TYR A 122 9.47 -7.59 -9.62
C TYR A 122 10.11 -8.92 -10.06
N THR A 123 11.12 -9.39 -9.31
CA THR A 123 11.88 -10.62 -9.58
C THR A 123 11.52 -11.78 -8.65
N LYS A 124 10.47 -11.65 -7.82
CA LYS A 124 10.13 -12.58 -6.73
C LYS A 124 8.99 -13.54 -7.09
N LYS A 125 8.95 -14.00 -8.34
CA LYS A 125 7.90 -14.89 -8.86
C LYS A 125 7.77 -16.18 -8.04
N ASP A 126 8.87 -16.72 -7.54
CA ASP A 126 8.87 -17.98 -6.76
C ASP A 126 8.34 -17.80 -5.35
N TRP A 127 8.25 -16.57 -4.86
CA TRP A 127 7.61 -16.25 -3.59
C TRP A 127 6.12 -15.95 -3.75
N ASN A 128 5.61 -15.96 -4.98
CA ASN A 128 4.22 -15.75 -5.29
C ASN A 128 3.52 -17.10 -5.55
N LEU A 129 2.38 -17.29 -4.89
CA LEU A 129 1.66 -18.56 -4.82
C LEU A 129 0.71 -18.75 -6.01
N ASP A 130 -0.03 -17.71 -6.39
CA ASP A 130 -1.20 -17.83 -7.28
C ASP A 130 -1.38 -16.65 -8.27
N GLY A 131 -0.34 -15.84 -8.44
CA GLY A 131 -0.34 -14.62 -9.23
C GLY A 131 -0.69 -13.35 -8.44
N VAL A 132 -1.17 -13.47 -7.19
CA VAL A 132 -1.57 -12.32 -6.35
C VAL A 132 -0.94 -12.41 -4.96
N HIS A 133 -1.11 -13.54 -4.29
CA HIS A 133 -0.67 -13.76 -2.93
C HIS A 133 0.77 -14.22 -2.88
N TYR A 134 1.48 -13.75 -1.86
CA TYR A 134 2.87 -14.14 -1.62
C TYR A 134 2.94 -15.11 -0.44
N ASN A 135 4.04 -15.87 -0.36
CA ASN A 135 4.30 -16.80 0.72
C ASN A 135 5.00 -16.13 1.91
N TYR A 136 5.30 -16.91 2.95
CA TYR A 136 5.92 -16.42 4.18
C TYR A 136 7.32 -15.79 3.97
N ILE A 137 8.07 -16.22 2.94
CA ILE A 137 9.42 -15.70 2.65
C ILE A 137 9.34 -14.22 2.25
N TRP A 138 8.36 -13.88 1.40
CA TRP A 138 8.09 -12.49 1.03
C TRP A 138 7.72 -11.64 2.24
N TYR A 139 6.77 -12.08 3.07
CA TYR A 139 6.30 -11.29 4.20
C TYR A 139 7.39 -11.08 5.26
N ASN A 140 8.21 -12.10 5.53
CA ASN A 140 9.37 -11.95 6.40
C ASN A 140 10.37 -10.92 5.85
N ASN A 141 10.65 -10.96 4.54
CA ASN A 141 11.55 -10.01 3.90
C ASN A 141 10.98 -8.57 3.91
N LEU A 142 9.69 -8.42 3.59
CA LEU A 142 8.98 -7.14 3.65
C LEU A 142 9.07 -6.50 5.03
N MET A 143 8.74 -7.27 6.08
CA MET A 143 8.79 -6.76 7.44
C MET A 143 10.21 -6.38 7.87
N ARG A 144 11.24 -7.16 7.48
CA ARG A 144 12.64 -6.79 7.73
C ARG A 144 13.02 -5.46 7.08
N ASN A 145 12.62 -5.23 5.83
CA ASN A 145 12.89 -3.97 5.14
C ASN A 145 12.16 -2.79 5.80
N ILE A 146 10.88 -2.95 6.16
CA ILE A 146 10.13 -1.90 6.85
C ILE A 146 10.75 -1.60 8.21
N LEU A 147 11.08 -2.61 9.01
CA LEU A 147 11.68 -2.39 10.34
C LEU A 147 13.06 -1.74 10.23
N SER A 148 13.85 -2.06 9.20
CA SER A 148 15.16 -1.44 9.00
C SER A 148 15.11 0.07 8.74
N THR A 149 13.97 0.63 8.32
CA THR A 149 13.83 2.10 8.17
C THR A 149 13.58 2.82 9.50
N PHE A 150 13.26 2.09 10.58
CA PHE A 150 12.99 2.66 11.90
C PHE A 150 14.08 2.39 12.92
N CYS A 151 14.95 1.40 12.68
CA CYS A 151 16.00 0.98 13.59
C CYS A 151 17.41 1.35 13.10
N ALA A 152 17.53 2.39 12.26
CA ALA A 152 18.81 2.87 11.71
C ALA A 152 19.42 3.99 12.57
#